data_AF-A0A8X6SX00-F1
#
_entry.id   AF-A0A8X6SX00-F1
#
_cell.length_a   1.000
_cell.length_b   1.000
_cell.length_c   1.000
_cell.angle_alpha   90.00
_cell.angle_beta   90.00
_cell.angle_gamma   90.00
#
_symmetry.space_group_name_H-M   'P 1'
#
loop_
_entity.id
_entity.type
_entity.pdbx_description
1 polymer ?
#
loop_
_entity_poly.entity_id
_entity_poly.type
_entity_poly.pdbx_seq_one_letter_code
_entity_poly.pdbx_strand_id
1 'polypeptide(L)'
;MSSFKKYKCLTISEKKKVIESVEKGERKVNVAKAFEIPLSSLSIILKNKEKIFSASSSRVRKCISKALIMIDKAWRAVIPLTIHSYFKKSGFPSPNLVDVDDTLTELNAEPSLWKALPEQDLTFDDFVLVDTDIAVWGAQSDAEIVALDHNNTESDEDE
;
A
#
# COMPACT_ATOMS: atom_id res chain seq x y z
N MET A 1 -14.87 -30.16 10.32
CA MET A 1 -13.99 -29.07 9.84
C MET A 1 -14.07 -29.04 8.32
N SER A 2 -14.62 -27.97 7.74
CA SER A 2 -14.70 -27.83 6.28
C SER A 2 -13.33 -27.43 5.75
N SER A 3 -12.68 -28.33 5.00
CA SER A 3 -11.38 -28.05 4.39
C SER A 3 -11.58 -27.03 3.27
N PHE A 4 -11.17 -25.78 3.48
CA PHE A 4 -11.23 -24.76 2.44
C PHE A 4 -10.34 -25.18 1.27
N LYS A 5 -10.97 -25.65 0.19
CA LYS A 5 -10.26 -26.00 -1.04
C LYS A 5 -9.65 -24.73 -1.61
N LYS A 6 -8.32 -24.64 -1.64
CA LYS A 6 -7.61 -23.52 -2.28
C LYS A 6 -8.01 -23.51 -3.77
N TYR A 7 -8.75 -22.49 -4.19
CA TYR A 7 -9.16 -22.34 -5.59
C TYR A 7 -8.01 -21.71 -6.37
N LYS A 8 -7.65 -22.31 -7.50
CA LYS A 8 -6.68 -21.75 -8.43
C LYS A 8 -7.21 -20.45 -9.01
N CYS A 9 -6.48 -19.36 -8.81
CA CYS A 9 -6.77 -18.08 -9.45
C CYS A 9 -6.28 -18.13 -10.89
N LEU A 10 -7.20 -18.12 -11.85
CA LEU A 10 -6.86 -18.04 -13.27
C LEU A 10 -6.78 -16.58 -13.74
N THR A 11 -5.71 -16.26 -14.46
CA THR A 11 -5.53 -15.00 -15.19
C THR A 11 -6.53 -14.87 -16.34
N ILE A 12 -6.67 -13.65 -16.88
CA ILE A 12 -7.56 -13.37 -18.01
C ILE A 12 -7.17 -14.22 -19.24
N SER A 13 -5.86 -14.38 -19.48
CA SER A 13 -5.32 -15.18 -20.58
C SER A 13 -5.62 -16.66 -20.42
N GLU A 14 -5.49 -17.21 -19.21
CA GLU A 14 -5.82 -18.61 -18.94
C GLU A 14 -7.32 -18.87 -19.10
N LYS A 15 -8.18 -17.97 -18.63
CA LYS A 15 -9.63 -18.06 -18.85
C LYS A 15 -10.00 -18.05 -20.33
N LYS A 16 -9.24 -17.35 -21.19
CA LYS A 16 -9.44 -17.41 -22.65
C LYS A 16 -9.07 -18.76 -23.23
N LYS A 17 -7.94 -19.35 -22.83
CA LYS A 17 -7.56 -20.72 -23.24
C LYS A 17 -8.62 -21.74 -22.84
N VAL A 18 -9.18 -21.59 -21.63
CA VAL A 18 -10.30 -22.42 -21.16
C VAL A 18 -11.51 -22.32 -22.10
N ILE A 19 -11.87 -21.09 -22.52
CA ILE A 19 -12.99 -20.87 -23.45
C ILE A 19 -12.69 -21.48 -24.82
N GLU A 20 -11.49 -21.27 -25.34
CA GLU A 20 -11.05 -21.79 -26.65
C GLU A 20 -11.07 -23.32 -26.70
N SER A 21 -10.58 -24.01 -25.66
CA SER A 21 -10.65 -25.49 -25.56
C SER A 21 -12.09 -26.00 -25.55
N VAL A 22 -13.01 -25.31 -24.88
CA VAL A 22 -14.43 -25.69 -24.88
C VAL A 22 -15.08 -25.42 -26.24
N GLU A 23 -14.75 -24.31 -26.90
CA GLU A 23 -15.29 -23.97 -28.23
C GLU A 23 -14.73 -24.89 -29.34
N LYS A 24 -13.51 -25.43 -29.18
CA LYS A 24 -12.96 -26.52 -30.01
C LYS A 24 -13.69 -27.85 -29.85
N GLY A 25 -14.63 -27.96 -28.91
CA GLY A 25 -15.48 -29.14 -28.72
C GLY A 25 -14.96 -30.12 -27.66
N GLU A 26 -13.97 -29.75 -26.84
CA GLU A 26 -13.51 -30.60 -25.76
C GLU A 26 -14.59 -30.79 -24.68
N ARG A 27 -14.64 -32.01 -24.10
CA ARG A 27 -15.58 -32.30 -23.01
C ARG A 27 -15.26 -31.42 -21.80
N LYS A 28 -16.28 -30.69 -21.30
CA LYS A 28 -16.19 -29.79 -20.14
C LYS A 28 -15.53 -30.42 -18.91
N VAL A 29 -15.72 -31.71 -18.68
CA VAL A 29 -15.10 -32.45 -17.57
C VAL A 29 -13.58 -32.56 -17.73
N ASN A 30 -13.09 -32.78 -18.95
CA ASN A 30 -11.67 -32.90 -19.24
C ASN A 30 -10.98 -31.54 -19.16
N VAL A 31 -11.61 -30.49 -19.72
CA VAL A 31 -11.13 -29.11 -19.60
C VAL A 31 -11.05 -28.70 -18.13
N ALA A 32 -12.10 -28.96 -17.34
CA ALA A 32 -12.10 -28.63 -15.92
C ALA A 32 -10.93 -29.30 -15.16
N LYS A 33 -10.66 -30.58 -15.45
CA LYS A 33 -9.52 -31.30 -14.86
C LYS A 33 -8.18 -30.74 -15.32
N ALA A 34 -8.00 -30.46 -16.62
CA ALA A 34 -6.75 -29.95 -17.18
C ALA A 34 -6.35 -28.59 -16.58
N PHE A 35 -7.35 -27.73 -16.32
CA PHE A 35 -7.13 -26.42 -15.70
C PHE A 35 -7.26 -26.43 -14.17
N GLU A 36 -7.42 -27.61 -13.55
CA GLU A 36 -7.57 -27.82 -12.10
C GLU A 36 -8.69 -26.98 -11.47
N ILE A 37 -9.76 -26.74 -12.23
CA ILE A 37 -10.92 -25.96 -11.80
C ILE A 37 -12.15 -26.86 -11.57
N PRO A 38 -12.99 -26.55 -10.59
CA PRO A 38 -14.29 -27.18 -10.47
C PRO A 38 -15.16 -26.95 -11.71
N LEU A 39 -16.06 -27.89 -12.02
CA LEU A 39 -17.04 -27.73 -13.10
C LEU A 39 -17.94 -26.49 -12.91
N SER A 40 -18.25 -26.14 -11.67
CA SER A 40 -19.00 -24.92 -11.33
C SER A 40 -18.24 -23.67 -11.77
N SER A 41 -16.93 -23.61 -11.52
CA SER A 41 -16.06 -22.51 -11.96
C SER A 41 -15.96 -22.43 -13.48
N LEU A 42 -15.82 -23.57 -14.18
CA LEU A 42 -15.83 -23.60 -15.65
C LEU A 42 -17.14 -23.01 -16.23
N SER A 43 -18.26 -23.35 -15.61
CA SER A 43 -19.58 -22.87 -16.04
C SER A 43 -19.73 -21.35 -15.88
N ILE A 44 -19.19 -20.80 -14.78
CA ILE A 44 -19.17 -19.35 -14.53
C ILE A 44 -18.25 -18.64 -15.54
N ILE A 45 -17.10 -19.24 -15.87
CA ILE A 45 -16.17 -18.68 -16.86
C ILE A 45 -16.85 -18.58 -18.23
N LEU A 46 -17.54 -19.64 -18.66
CA LEU A 46 -18.28 -19.65 -19.94
C LEU A 46 -19.44 -18.64 -19.94
N LYS A 47 -20.17 -18.50 -18.83
CA LYS A 47 -21.25 -17.49 -18.70
C LYS A 47 -20.73 -16.06 -18.84
N ASN A 48 -19.51 -15.80 -18.38
CA ASN A 48 -18.88 -14.48 -18.42
C ASN A 48 -17.92 -14.29 -19.62
N LYS A 49 -17.98 -15.14 -20.65
CA LYS A 49 -17.00 -15.15 -21.75
C LYS A 49 -16.85 -13.79 -22.45
N GLU A 50 -17.95 -13.10 -22.73
CA GLU A 50 -17.94 -11.79 -23.41
C GLU A 50 -17.18 -10.73 -22.61
N LYS A 51 -17.36 -10.71 -21.29
CA LYS A 51 -16.67 -9.79 -20.38
C LYS A 51 -15.17 -10.08 -20.30
N ILE A 52 -14.78 -11.36 -20.46
CA ILE A 52 -13.38 -11.79 -20.44
C ILE A 52 -12.68 -11.39 -21.75
N PHE A 53 -13.38 -11.48 -22.89
CA PHE A 53 -12.88 -11.00 -24.18
C PHE A 53 -12.78 -9.47 -24.24
N SER A 54 -13.77 -8.73 -23.74
CA SER A 54 -13.71 -7.26 -23.74
C SER A 54 -12.67 -6.70 -22.76
N ALA A 55 -12.48 -7.36 -21.61
CA ALA A 55 -11.48 -6.97 -20.61
C ALA A 55 -10.03 -7.02 -21.09
N SER A 56 -9.71 -7.72 -22.18
CA SER A 56 -8.35 -7.70 -22.74
C SER A 56 -8.06 -6.46 -23.56
N SER A 57 -9.08 -5.77 -24.06
CA SER A 57 -8.90 -4.60 -24.93
C SER A 57 -8.92 -3.29 -24.14
N SER A 58 -9.74 -3.19 -23.09
CA SER A 58 -9.98 -1.90 -22.39
C SER A 58 -9.56 -1.83 -20.93
N ARG A 59 -8.66 -2.71 -20.46
CA ARG A 59 -8.01 -2.47 -19.18
C ARG A 59 -6.67 -1.82 -19.46
N VAL A 60 -6.70 -0.50 -19.65
CA VAL A 60 -5.52 0.35 -19.46
C VAL A 60 -4.84 -0.19 -18.22
N ARG A 61 -3.64 -0.76 -18.36
CA ARG A 61 -2.80 -1.04 -17.20
C ARG A 61 -2.65 0.32 -16.56
N LYS A 62 -3.43 0.61 -15.52
CA LYS A 62 -3.23 1.76 -14.67
C LYS A 62 -1.94 1.43 -13.95
N CYS A 63 -0.82 1.61 -14.65
CA CYS A 63 0.50 1.46 -14.09
C CYS A 63 0.56 2.38 -12.88
N ILE A 64 1.36 2.02 -11.89
CA ILE A 64 1.61 2.86 -10.71
C ILE A 64 1.97 4.28 -11.15
N SER A 65 2.76 4.41 -12.23
CA SER A 65 3.04 5.69 -12.90
C SER A 65 1.79 6.50 -13.31
N LYS A 66 0.76 5.86 -13.87
CA LYS A 66 -0.51 6.52 -14.24
C LYS A 66 -1.27 6.99 -13.00
N ALA A 67 -1.23 6.20 -11.92
CA ALA A 67 -1.85 6.57 -10.65
C ALA A 67 -1.11 7.75 -9.99
N LEU A 68 0.23 7.73 -9.97
CA LEU A 68 1.06 8.82 -9.47
C LEU A 68 0.81 10.13 -10.23
N ILE A 69 0.73 10.07 -11.56
CA ILE A 69 0.40 11.26 -12.38
C ILE A 69 -1.01 11.78 -12.07
N MET A 70 -1.98 10.89 -11.81
CA MET A 70 -3.33 11.30 -11.44
C MET A 70 -3.37 11.96 -10.06
N ILE A 71 -2.60 11.47 -9.10
CA ILE A 71 -2.48 12.06 -7.76
C ILE A 71 -1.80 13.43 -7.84
N ASP A 72 -0.69 13.56 -8.56
CA ASP A 72 0.00 14.85 -8.74
C ASP A 72 -0.91 15.91 -9.38
N LYS A 73 -1.63 15.54 -10.45
CA LYS A 73 -2.60 16.44 -11.09
C LYS A 73 -3.75 16.83 -10.17
N ALA A 74 -4.26 15.89 -9.39
CA ALA A 74 -5.33 16.15 -8.44
C ALA A 74 -4.86 17.11 -7.34
N TRP A 75 -3.66 16.89 -6.79
CA TRP A 75 -3.06 17.73 -5.75
C TRP A 75 -2.81 19.16 -6.23
N ARG A 76 -2.25 19.32 -7.44
CA ARG A 76 -2.04 20.64 -8.07
C ARG A 76 -3.33 21.39 -8.37
N ALA A 77 -4.43 20.68 -8.57
CA ALA A 77 -5.74 21.28 -8.78
C ALA A 77 -6.42 21.73 -7.46
N VAL A 78 -5.90 21.33 -6.30
CA VAL A 78 -6.39 21.80 -5.02
C VAL A 78 -5.82 23.19 -4.73
N ILE A 79 -6.67 24.20 -4.90
CA ILE A 79 -6.35 25.60 -4.55
C ILE A 79 -6.16 25.70 -3.02
N PRO A 80 -5.19 26.48 -2.51
CA PRO A 80 -4.99 26.70 -1.07
C PRO A 80 -6.28 27.13 -0.34
N LEU A 81 -7.12 27.95 -0.98
CA LEU A 81 -8.45 28.35 -0.50
C LEU A 81 -9.39 27.16 -0.26
N THR A 82 -9.29 26.12 -1.10
CA THR A 82 -10.04 24.89 -0.95
C THR A 82 -9.56 24.15 0.30
N ILE A 83 -8.25 24.00 0.49
CA ILE A 83 -7.67 23.36 1.70
C ILE A 83 -8.16 24.09 2.96
N HIS A 84 -8.09 25.42 2.97
CA HIS A 84 -8.56 26.23 4.08
C HIS A 84 -10.05 25.98 4.41
N SER A 85 -10.91 25.92 3.39
CA SER A 85 -12.34 25.59 3.56
C SER A 85 -12.56 24.18 4.12
N TYR A 86 -11.77 23.19 3.69
CA TYR A 86 -11.82 21.82 4.22
C TYR A 86 -11.33 21.73 5.67
N PHE A 87 -10.29 22.47 6.05
CA PHE A 87 -9.82 22.56 7.44
C PHE A 87 -10.88 23.16 8.36
N LYS A 88 -11.51 24.26 7.92
CA LYS A 88 -12.64 24.88 8.65
C LYS A 88 -13.81 23.91 8.81
N LYS A 89 -14.17 23.19 7.74
CA LYS A 89 -15.28 22.22 7.76
C LYS A 89 -14.98 21.00 8.63
N SER A 90 -13.72 20.65 8.80
CA SER A 90 -13.26 19.55 9.65
C SER A 90 -13.17 19.93 11.13
N GLY A 91 -13.57 21.16 11.49
CA GLY A 91 -13.64 21.61 12.88
C GLY A 91 -12.31 22.13 13.44
N PHE A 92 -11.32 22.39 12.59
CA PHE A 92 -10.13 23.12 13.02
C PHE A 92 -10.45 24.62 13.04
N PRO A 93 -10.53 25.26 14.23
CA PRO A 93 -10.72 26.71 14.29
C PRO A 93 -9.46 27.36 13.72
N SER A 94 -9.60 28.27 12.76
CA SER A 94 -8.47 29.10 12.36
C SER A 94 -8.13 30.01 13.55
N PRO A 95 -6.94 29.89 14.19
CA PRO A 95 -6.47 30.99 15.01
C PRO A 95 -6.34 32.21 14.11
N ASN A 96 -6.64 33.41 14.61
CA ASN A 96 -6.61 34.68 13.88
C ASN A 96 -5.26 34.87 13.15
N LEU A 97 -5.15 34.31 11.96
CA LEU A 97 -4.12 34.63 11.01
C LEU A 97 -4.60 35.94 10.39
N VAL A 98 -3.94 37.02 10.81
CA VAL A 98 -3.85 38.28 10.07
C VAL A 98 -3.94 37.95 8.58
N ASP A 99 -4.79 38.66 7.83
CA ASP A 99 -4.90 38.52 6.38
C ASP A 99 -3.50 38.64 5.78
N VAL A 100 -2.83 37.50 5.60
CA VAL A 100 -1.59 37.43 4.86
C VAL A 100 -2.05 37.59 3.43
N ASP A 101 -1.81 38.80 2.92
CA ASP A 101 -1.90 39.19 1.53
C ASP A 101 -1.63 37.99 0.61
N ASP A 102 -2.51 37.82 -0.38
CA ASP A 102 -2.63 36.70 -1.32
C ASP A 102 -1.39 36.50 -2.22
N THR A 103 -0.25 37.07 -1.85
CA THR A 103 1.08 36.67 -2.30
C THR A 103 1.53 35.45 -1.50
N LEU A 104 0.82 34.33 -1.69
CA LEU A 104 1.44 33.02 -1.49
C LEU A 104 2.60 32.97 -2.49
N THR A 105 3.76 33.44 -2.05
CA THR A 105 5.03 33.24 -2.75
C THR A 105 5.07 31.75 -2.97
N GLU A 106 4.91 31.33 -4.23
CA GLU A 106 5.10 29.95 -4.60
C GLU A 106 6.41 29.55 -3.96
N LEU A 107 6.34 28.74 -2.91
CA LEU A 107 7.41 27.80 -2.62
C LEU A 107 7.35 26.86 -3.83
N ASN A 108 7.86 27.37 -4.96
CA ASN A 108 8.51 26.62 -5.98
C ASN A 108 9.64 25.94 -5.21
N ALA A 109 9.28 24.87 -4.49
CA ALA A 109 10.18 23.85 -4.04
C ALA A 109 10.78 23.36 -5.34
N GLU A 110 11.87 24.03 -5.69
CA GLU A 110 12.64 23.88 -6.90
C GLU A 110 12.63 22.38 -7.21
N PRO A 111 11.96 21.94 -8.29
CA PRO A 111 11.92 20.53 -8.67
C PRO A 111 13.31 19.92 -8.83
N SER A 112 14.33 20.79 -8.85
CA SER A 112 15.75 20.52 -8.88
C SER A 112 16.35 20.04 -7.54
N LEU A 113 15.71 20.14 -6.38
CA LEU A 113 16.28 19.57 -5.14
C LEU A 113 16.42 18.04 -5.24
N TRP A 114 15.44 17.38 -5.88
CA TRP A 114 15.49 15.95 -6.20
C TRP A 114 16.50 15.61 -7.29
N LYS A 115 16.86 16.57 -8.15
CA LYS A 115 17.90 16.43 -9.18
C LYS A 115 19.31 16.67 -8.62
N ALA A 116 19.40 17.34 -7.47
CA ALA A 116 20.64 17.62 -6.76
C ALA A 116 20.96 16.55 -5.70
N LEU A 117 20.11 15.53 -5.54
CA LEU A 117 20.46 14.37 -4.75
C LEU A 117 21.64 13.68 -5.44
N PRO A 118 22.79 13.52 -4.77
CA PRO A 118 23.90 12.78 -5.33
C PRO A 118 23.41 11.37 -5.70
N GLU A 119 23.82 10.86 -6.86
CA GLU A 119 23.70 9.44 -7.17
C GLU A 119 24.57 8.71 -6.13
N GLN A 120 23.95 8.30 -5.03
CA GLN A 120 24.61 7.47 -4.04
C GLN A 120 24.33 6.02 -4.39
N ASP A 121 25.39 5.21 -4.45
CA ASP A 121 25.30 3.74 -4.50
C ASP A 121 24.85 3.22 -3.13
N LEU A 122 23.62 3.59 -2.73
CA LEU A 122 22.99 3.08 -1.52
C LEU A 122 22.44 1.70 -1.83
N THR A 123 22.93 0.72 -1.08
CA THR A 123 22.38 -0.63 -1.13
C THR A 123 21.17 -0.72 -0.20
N PHE A 124 20.27 -1.67 -0.45
CA PHE A 124 19.15 -1.90 0.46
C PHE A 124 19.63 -2.25 1.87
N ASP A 125 20.78 -2.92 1.99
CA ASP A 125 21.38 -3.28 3.26
C ASP A 125 21.84 -2.05 4.07
N ASP A 126 22.28 -0.97 3.42
CA ASP A 126 22.60 0.29 4.14
C ASP A 126 21.37 0.89 4.83
N PHE A 127 20.19 0.76 4.22
CA PHE A 127 18.95 1.24 4.84
C PHE A 127 18.53 0.36 6.01
N VAL A 128 18.71 -0.96 5.90
CA VAL A 128 18.32 -1.90 6.97
C VAL A 128 19.28 -1.83 8.15
N LEU A 129 20.56 -1.58 7.89
CA LEU A 129 21.60 -1.54 8.90
C LEU A 129 21.79 -0.14 9.52
N VAL A 130 21.08 0.88 9.04
CA VAL A 130 21.24 2.28 9.48
C VAL A 130 21.07 2.49 10.99
N ASP A 131 20.28 1.63 11.65
CA ASP A 131 20.01 1.73 13.08
C ASP A 131 20.77 0.66 13.90
N THR A 132 21.65 -0.13 13.28
CA THR A 132 22.32 -1.26 13.96
C THR A 132 23.49 -0.86 14.85
N ASP A 133 24.08 0.29 14.59
CA ASP A 133 25.14 0.93 15.37
C ASP A 133 24.61 1.93 16.40
N ILE A 134 23.30 2.19 16.41
CA ILE A 134 22.65 2.96 17.46
C ILE A 134 22.63 2.12 18.72
N ALA A 135 23.28 2.62 19.78
CA ALA A 135 23.26 1.98 21.09
C ALA A 135 21.82 1.86 21.59
N VAL A 136 21.23 0.67 21.43
CA VAL A 136 19.97 0.32 22.08
C VAL A 136 20.28 0.16 23.57
N TRP A 137 19.42 0.72 24.43
CA TRP A 137 19.51 0.48 25.87
C TRP A 137 19.62 -1.03 26.11
N GLY A 138 20.69 -1.47 26.78
CA GLY A 138 20.94 -2.89 27.01
C GLY A 138 19.72 -3.53 27.67
N ALA A 139 19.43 -4.80 27.36
CA ALA A 139 18.44 -5.55 28.11
C ALA A 139 18.90 -5.57 29.57
N GLN A 140 18.28 -4.74 30.43
CA GLN A 140 18.47 -4.85 31.86
C GLN A 140 18.20 -6.30 32.22
N SER A 141 19.19 -6.97 32.79
CA SER A 141 19.00 -8.34 33.21
C SER A 141 17.91 -8.37 34.28
N ASP A 142 17.10 -9.43 34.31
CA ASP A 142 16.06 -9.61 35.35
C ASP A 142 16.66 -9.47 36.78
N ALA A 143 17.95 -9.77 36.96
CA ALA A 143 18.68 -9.58 38.20
C ALA A 143 18.89 -8.10 38.60
N GLU A 144 19.12 -7.20 37.64
CA GLU A 144 19.24 -5.75 37.90
C GLU A 144 17.87 -5.11 38.18
N ILE A 145 16.82 -5.58 37.52
CA ILE A 145 15.43 -5.13 37.77
C ILE A 145 15.02 -5.47 39.21
N VAL A 146 15.34 -6.70 39.65
CA VAL A 146 15.05 -7.13 41.02
C VAL A 146 15.92 -6.36 42.05
N ALA A 147 17.15 -5.99 41.72
CA ALA A 147 17.99 -5.19 42.61
C ALA A 147 17.49 -3.75 42.79
N LEU A 148 16.87 -3.16 41.76
CA LEU A 148 16.24 -1.84 41.83
C LEU A 148 15.03 -1.79 42.79
N ASP A 149 14.29 -2.90 42.90
CA ASP A 149 13.11 -2.99 43.77
C ASP A 149 13.49 -3.04 45.27
N HIS A 150 14.66 -3.59 45.61
CA HIS A 150 15.15 -3.66 46.99
C HIS A 150 15.74 -2.33 47.50
N ASN A 151 16.17 -1.43 46.62
CA ASN A 151 16.69 -0.12 47.04
C ASN A 151 15.61 0.94 47.29
N ASN A 152 14.33 0.63 47.04
CA ASN A 152 13.22 1.53 47.35
C ASN A 152 12.52 1.21 48.68
N THR A 153 13.07 0.28 49.47
CA THR A 153 12.56 -0.13 50.79
C THR A 153 13.50 0.22 51.95
N GLU A 154 14.35 1.23 51.78
CA GLU A 154 15.27 1.65 52.86
C GLU A 154 15.46 3.19 52.88
N SER A 155 14.36 3.92 53.08
CA SER A 155 14.30 5.33 53.54
C SER A 155 12.83 5.58 53.94
N ASP A 156 12.38 5.77 55.19
CA ASP A 156 13.01 6.17 56.43
C ASP A 156 12.15 5.63 57.61
N GLU A 157 12.70 4.74 58.44
CA GLU A 157 12.26 4.54 59.83
C GLU A 157 13.30 5.20 60.75
N ASP A 158 12.82 6.17 61.54
CA ASP A 158 13.28 6.62 62.87
C ASP A 158 14.71 7.19 63.05
N GLU A 159 14.84 8.53 63.13
CA GLU A 159 15.00 9.32 64.39
C GLU A 159 15.09 10.84 64.15
#